data_AF-A0AAD6ZIY2-F1
#
_entry.id   AF-A0AAD6ZIY2-F1
#
_cell.length_a   1.000
_cell.length_b   1.000
_cell.length_c   1.000
_cell.angle_alpha   90.00
_cell.angle_beta   90.00
_cell.angle_gamma   90.00
#
_symmetry.space_group_name_H-M   'P 1'
#
loop_
_entity.id
_entity.type
_entity.pdbx_description
1 polymer ?
#
loop_
_entity_poly.entity_id
_entity_poly.type
_entity_poly.pdbx_seq_one_letter_code
_entity_poly.pdbx_strand_id
1 'polypeptide(L)'
;VEGWIGRIQTLVLRMEHAGIEVTAQDQILALTMGLPPSYDAVIINFDATPPEQLTVNHVITRLLNEETRQTSSPDTPIPSNNTGDEALAAIAARRDFGTVSCYFCDKKGHFKADCPEKAAWETAKHK
;
A
#
# COMPACT_ATOMS: atom_id res chain seq x y z
N VAL A 1 15.43 0.64 1.87
CA VAL A 1 15.97 0.03 0.64
C VAL A 1 16.99 0.94 -0.04
N GLU A 2 16.85 2.27 0.08
CA GLU A 2 17.82 3.28 -0.41
C GLU A 2 19.30 2.96 -0.13
N GLY A 3 19.66 2.70 1.14
CA GLY A 3 21.04 2.38 1.51
C GLY A 3 21.55 1.06 0.91
N TRP A 4 20.66 0.11 0.60
CA TRP A 4 21.01 -1.13 -0.10
C TRP A 4 21.32 -0.88 -1.58
N ILE A 5 20.45 -0.11 -2.26
CA ILE A 5 20.63 0.29 -3.66
C ILE A 5 21.98 0.99 -3.84
N GLY A 6 22.31 1.94 -2.97
CA GLY A 6 23.60 2.66 -3.02
C GLY A 6 24.81 1.74 -2.85
N ARG A 7 24.73 0.71 -2.00
CA ARG A 7 25.79 -0.29 -1.85
C ARG A 7 26.00 -1.11 -3.12
N ILE A 8 24.91 -1.57 -3.74
CA ILE A 8 24.99 -2.34 -5.00
C ILE A 8 25.57 -1.49 -6.11
N GLN A 9 25.12 -0.24 -6.28
CA GLN A 9 25.69 0.67 -7.29
C GLN A 9 27.19 0.92 -7.06
N THR A 10 27.61 1.07 -5.80
CA THR A 10 29.04 1.22 -5.47
C THR A 10 29.83 -0.04 -5.81
N LEU A 11 29.26 -1.23 -5.57
CA LEU A 11 29.87 -2.51 -5.92
C LEU A 11 30.05 -2.66 -7.43
N VAL A 12 29.00 -2.35 -8.20
CA VAL A 12 29.02 -2.37 -9.67
C VAL A 12 30.12 -1.46 -10.21
N LEU A 13 30.15 -0.21 -9.76
CA LEU A 13 31.20 0.76 -10.15
C LEU A 13 32.60 0.22 -9.85
N ARG A 14 32.82 -0.38 -8.68
CA ARG A 14 34.12 -0.93 -8.30
C ARG A 14 34.53 -2.10 -9.19
N MET A 15 33.59 -2.97 -9.56
CA MET A 15 33.84 -4.10 -10.46
C MET A 15 34.18 -3.60 -11.87
N GLU A 16 33.47 -2.62 -12.38
CA GLU A 16 33.75 -1.99 -13.68
C GLU A 16 35.15 -1.34 -13.71
N HIS A 17 35.56 -0.64 -12.65
CA HIS A 17 36.92 -0.09 -12.55
C HIS A 17 38.02 -1.16 -12.48
N ALA A 18 37.69 -2.36 -12.01
CA ALA A 18 38.60 -3.50 -12.02
C ALA A 18 38.62 -4.22 -13.39
N GLY A 19 37.87 -3.74 -14.38
CA GLY A 19 37.76 -4.33 -15.71
C GLY A 19 36.79 -5.52 -15.78
N ILE A 20 35.96 -5.72 -14.75
CA ILE A 20 34.91 -6.74 -14.73
C ILE A 20 33.64 -6.12 -15.29
N GLU A 21 33.17 -6.63 -16.42
CA GLU A 21 31.89 -6.21 -17.01
C GLU A 21 30.72 -6.77 -16.19
N VAL A 22 29.81 -5.89 -15.77
CA VAL A 22 28.63 -6.24 -14.99
C VAL A 22 27.40 -6.00 -15.83
N THR A 23 26.69 -7.05 -16.21
CA THR A 23 25.53 -6.91 -17.09
C THR A 23 24.34 -6.29 -16.34
N ALA A 24 23.40 -5.69 -17.07
CA ALA A 24 22.16 -5.18 -16.47
C ALA A 24 21.37 -6.28 -15.73
N GLN A 25 21.42 -7.52 -16.23
CA GLN A 25 20.80 -8.67 -15.59
C GLN A 25 21.45 -8.99 -14.24
N ASP A 26 22.78 -8.95 -14.16
CA ASP A 26 23.51 -9.17 -12.90
C ASP A 26 23.17 -8.09 -11.86
N GLN A 27 23.02 -6.84 -12.31
CA GLN A 27 22.60 -5.74 -11.44
C GLN A 27 21.18 -5.93 -10.91
N ILE A 28 20.23 -6.31 -11.77
CA ILE A 28 18.84 -6.58 -11.38
C ILE A 28 18.79 -7.74 -10.39
N LEU A 29 19.51 -8.83 -10.67
CA LEU A 29 19.60 -9.98 -9.79
C LEU A 29 20.18 -9.61 -8.41
N ALA A 30 21.27 -8.83 -8.40
CA ALA A 30 21.88 -8.36 -7.15
C ALA A 30 20.92 -7.46 -6.35
N LEU A 31 20.11 -6.64 -7.03
CA LEU A 31 19.12 -5.79 -6.40
C LEU A 31 17.98 -6.60 -5.77
N THR A 32 17.50 -7.66 -6.42
CA THR A 32 16.32 -8.43 -5.98
C THR A 32 16.64 -9.53 -4.95
N MET A 33 17.83 -10.15 -5.01
CA MET A 33 18.21 -11.22 -4.08
C MET A 33 18.41 -10.77 -2.63
N GLY A 34 18.69 -9.48 -2.40
CA GLY A 34 18.97 -8.94 -1.06
C GLY A 34 17.78 -8.29 -0.36
N LEU A 35 16.57 -8.44 -0.90
CA LEU A 35 15.39 -7.76 -0.38
C LEU A 35 14.74 -8.51 0.79
N PRO A 36 14.18 -7.80 1.79
CA PRO A 36 13.37 -8.41 2.84
C PRO A 36 12.07 -9.03 2.29
N PRO A 37 11.44 -9.99 3.01
CA PRO A 37 10.17 -10.60 2.61
C PRO A 37 9.01 -9.60 2.40
N SER A 38 9.07 -8.41 3.00
CA SER A 38 8.07 -7.36 2.77
C SER A 38 8.03 -6.85 1.31
N TYR A 39 9.05 -7.16 0.51
CA TYR A 39 9.13 -6.80 -0.90
C TYR A 39 8.72 -7.94 -1.85
N ASP A 40 8.25 -9.10 -1.34
CA ASP A 40 7.87 -10.25 -2.17
C ASP A 40 6.83 -9.88 -3.25
N ALA A 41 5.86 -9.04 -2.91
CA ALA A 41 4.86 -8.55 -3.86
C ALA A 41 5.48 -7.75 -5.02
N VAL A 42 6.58 -7.03 -4.77
CA VAL A 42 7.32 -6.30 -5.81
C VAL A 42 8.11 -7.27 -6.69
N ILE A 43 8.71 -8.31 -6.09
CA ILE A 43 9.44 -9.36 -6.82
C ILE A 43 8.50 -10.08 -7.79
N ILE A 44 7.31 -10.48 -7.33
CA ILE A 44 6.28 -11.10 -8.18
C ILE A 44 5.90 -10.19 -9.37
N ASN A 45 5.79 -8.88 -9.14
CA ASN A 45 5.50 -7.93 -10.21
C ASN A 45 6.64 -7.84 -11.23
N PHE A 46 7.89 -7.95 -10.79
CA PHE A 46 9.03 -8.00 -11.70
C PHE A 46 9.04 -9.28 -12.53
N ASP A 47 8.74 -10.43 -11.93
CA ASP A 47 8.64 -11.71 -12.65
C ASP A 47 7.53 -11.71 -13.72
N ALA A 48 6.47 -10.95 -13.49
CA ALA A 48 5.39 -10.75 -14.45
C ALA A 48 5.68 -9.67 -15.52
N THR A 49 6.77 -8.90 -15.37
CA THR A 49 7.13 -7.83 -16.30
C THR A 49 7.94 -8.40 -17.47
N PRO A 50 7.61 -8.05 -18.73
CA PRO A 50 8.40 -8.50 -19.89
C PRO A 50 9.88 -8.07 -19.77
N PRO A 51 10.83 -8.91 -20.21
CA PRO A 51 12.26 -8.65 -20.04
C PRO A 51 12.72 -7.39 -20.78
N GLU A 52 12.02 -6.98 -21.85
CA GLU A 52 12.34 -5.74 -22.60
C GLU A 52 12.07 -4.47 -21.78
N GLN A 53 11.19 -4.56 -20.77
CA GLN A 53 10.80 -3.43 -19.92
C GLN A 53 11.53 -3.45 -18.56
N LEU A 54 12.11 -4.59 -18.18
CA LEU A 54 12.80 -4.79 -16.91
C LEU A 54 14.21 -4.18 -16.95
N THR A 55 14.27 -2.86 -16.79
CA THR A 55 15.53 -2.11 -16.72
C THR A 55 15.96 -1.87 -15.27
N VAL A 56 17.27 -1.69 -15.03
CA VAL A 56 17.82 -1.35 -13.70
C VAL A 56 17.13 -0.12 -13.11
N ASN A 57 16.88 0.92 -13.91
CA ASN A 57 16.18 2.13 -13.48
C ASN A 57 14.72 1.86 -13.10
N HIS A 58 14.02 1.00 -13.85
CA HIS A 58 12.66 0.60 -13.52
C HIS A 58 12.61 -0.10 -12.16
N VAL A 59 13.53 -1.04 -11.93
CA VAL A 59 13.65 -1.78 -10.66
C VAL A 59 13.94 -0.82 -9.50
N ILE A 60 14.93 0.06 -9.63
CA ILE A 60 15.26 1.07 -8.60
C ILE A 60 14.04 1.94 -8.28
N THR A 61 13.38 2.48 -9.30
CA THR A 61 12.21 3.35 -9.13
C THR A 61 11.07 2.63 -8.40
N ARG A 62 10.81 1.37 -8.77
CA ARG A 62 9.77 0.55 -8.12
C ARG A 62 10.10 0.23 -6.67
N LEU A 63 11.36 -0.07 -6.36
CA LEU A 63 11.81 -0.35 -4.99
C LEU A 63 11.68 0.89 -4.09
N LEU A 64 12.06 2.07 -4.57
CA LEU A 64 11.92 3.33 -3.83
C LEU A 64 10.43 3.70 -3.61
N ASN A 65 9.59 3.49 -4.62
CA ASN A 65 8.15 3.70 -4.48
C ASN A 65 7.54 2.75 -3.45
N GLU A 66 7.98 1.48 -3.40
CA GLU A 66 7.50 0.54 -2.38
C GLU A 66 7.99 0.91 -0.97
N GLU A 67 9.24 1.34 -0.81
CA GLU A 67 9.73 1.86 0.49
C GLU A 67 8.88 3.02 1.00
N THR A 68 8.45 3.93 0.11
CA THR A 68 7.55 5.02 0.46
C THR A 68 6.16 4.51 0.91
N ARG A 69 5.65 3.45 0.29
CA ARG A 69 4.36 2.83 0.69
C ARG A 69 4.46 2.11 2.02
N GLN A 70 5.55 1.39 2.27
CA GLN A 70 5.79 0.69 3.54
C GLN A 70 5.91 1.68 4.71
N THR A 71 6.62 2.80 4.53
CA THR A 71 6.74 3.85 5.56
C THR A 71 5.43 4.59 5.81
N SER A 72 4.53 4.62 4.82
CA SER A 72 3.20 5.25 4.93
C SER A 72 2.11 4.33 5.48
N SER A 73 2.36 3.02 5.54
CA SER A 73 1.42 2.06 6.11
C SER A 73 1.69 1.94 7.61
N PRO A 74 0.80 2.42 8.50
CA PRO A 74 0.92 2.08 9.91
C PRO A 74 0.61 0.59 10.02
N ASP A 75 1.60 -0.20 10.43
CA ASP A 75 1.39 -1.54 10.98
C ASP A 75 0.38 -1.43 12.12
N THR A 76 -0.90 -1.60 11.81
CA THR A 76 -1.90 -1.91 12.81
C THR A 76 -1.94 -3.42 12.84
N PRO A 77 -1.51 -4.08 13.93
CA PRO A 77 -1.74 -5.51 14.07
C PRO A 77 -3.25 -5.69 14.22
N ILE A 78 -3.91 -6.07 13.12
CA ILE A 78 -5.31 -6.50 13.19
C ILE A 78 -5.28 -7.88 13.85
N PRO A 79 -5.94 -8.07 15.02
CA PRO A 79 -6.07 -9.39 15.58
C PRO A 79 -6.96 -10.21 14.65
N SER A 80 -6.35 -11.27 14.09
CA SER A 80 -7.00 -12.27 13.26
C SER A 80 -8.19 -12.88 14.00
N ASN A 81 -9.40 -12.48 13.63
CA ASN A 81 -10.59 -13.30 13.83
C ASN A 81 -11.19 -13.61 12.45
N ASN A 82 -11.10 -14.89 12.10
CA ASN A 82 -11.76 -15.52 10.98
C ASN A 82 -13.23 -15.08 10.87
N THR A 83 -13.60 -14.54 9.71
CA THR A 83 -14.81 -14.94 8.97
C THR A 83 -14.72 -14.31 7.59
N GLY A 84 -14.71 -15.14 6.55
CA GLY A 84 -14.75 -14.68 5.16
C GLY A 84 -16.01 -13.86 4.92
N ASP A 85 -15.81 -12.63 4.41
CA ASP A 85 -16.72 -11.83 3.58
C ASP A 85 -16.10 -10.41 3.34
N GLU A 86 -14.79 -10.35 3.05
CA GLU A 86 -14.02 -9.09 3.00
C GLU A 86 -14.25 -8.24 1.73
N ALA A 87 -14.91 -8.77 0.69
CA ALA A 87 -15.21 -7.98 -0.51
C ALA A 87 -16.33 -6.94 -0.30
N LEU A 88 -17.22 -7.13 0.69
CA LEU A 88 -18.31 -6.18 0.99
C LEU A 88 -17.97 -5.19 2.12
N ALA A 89 -16.99 -5.51 2.96
CA ALA A 89 -16.61 -4.69 4.12
C ALA A 89 -15.77 -3.44 3.76
N ALA A 90 -15.05 -3.47 2.62
CA ALA A 90 -14.20 -2.36 2.20
C ALA A 90 -14.98 -1.06 1.87
N ILE A 91 -16.26 -1.15 1.53
CA ILE A 91 -17.12 0.02 1.29
C ILE A 91 -17.69 0.56 2.61
N ALA A 92 -17.87 -0.29 3.63
CA ALA A 92 -18.45 0.10 4.92
C ALA A 92 -17.42 0.65 5.92
N ALA A 93 -16.16 0.21 5.85
CA ALA A 93 -15.14 0.46 6.89
C ALA A 93 -14.39 1.79 6.79
N ARG A 94 -14.85 2.77 6.00
CA ARG A 94 -14.23 4.11 5.88
C ARG A 94 -15.18 5.25 6.25
N ARG A 95 -16.06 5.05 7.22
CA ARG A 95 -16.68 6.16 7.95
C ARG A 95 -16.59 5.86 9.44
N ASP A 96 -15.57 6.43 10.08
CA ASP A 96 -15.57 6.62 11.53
C ASP A 96 -16.76 7.53 11.89
N PHE A 97 -17.93 6.92 12.12
CA PHE A 97 -19.13 7.62 12.54
C PHE A 97 -19.08 8.01 14.04
N GLY A 98 -18.03 7.64 14.78
CA GLY A 98 -17.91 7.89 16.21
C GLY A 98 -17.89 9.38 16.62
N THR A 99 -17.51 10.27 15.71
CA THR A 99 -17.40 11.72 15.97
C THR A 99 -18.43 12.57 15.24
N VAL A 100 -19.23 12.02 14.31
CA VAL A 100 -20.24 12.81 13.62
C VAL A 100 -21.45 13.06 14.52
N SER A 101 -21.76 14.34 14.74
CA SER A 101 -23.00 14.81 15.36
C SER A 101 -24.08 15.02 14.31
N CYS A 102 -25.28 14.51 14.55
CA CYS A 102 -26.44 14.71 13.70
C CYS A 102 -26.94 16.16 13.77
N TYR A 103 -27.00 16.86 12.64
CA TYR A 103 -27.52 18.24 12.55
C TYR A 103 -29.05 18.39 12.76
N PHE A 104 -29.77 17.34 13.13
CA PHE A 104 -31.22 17.38 13.41
C PHE A 104 -31.53 17.17 14.89
N CYS A 105 -30.90 16.17 15.53
CA CYS A 105 -31.14 15.83 16.94
C CYS A 105 -29.91 16.01 17.85
N ASP A 106 -28.80 16.51 17.29
CA ASP A 106 -27.51 16.73 17.96
C ASP A 106 -26.87 15.49 18.63
N LYS A 107 -27.41 14.29 18.37
CA LYS A 107 -26.85 13.01 18.84
C LYS A 107 -25.70 12.56 17.94
N LYS A 108 -24.69 11.93 18.56
CA LYS A 108 -23.51 11.41 17.85
C LYS A 108 -23.79 10.03 17.25
N GLY A 109 -23.04 9.66 16.21
CA GLY A 109 -23.08 8.32 15.60
C GLY A 109 -23.84 8.21 14.28
N HIS A 110 -24.48 9.28 13.80
CA HIS A 110 -25.21 9.29 12.53
C HIS A 110 -25.29 10.70 11.92
N PHE A 111 -25.48 10.79 10.60
CA PHE A 111 -25.75 12.06 9.90
C PHE A 111 -27.25 12.36 9.87
N LYS A 112 -27.61 13.61 9.52
CA LYS A 112 -29.00 14.04 9.34
C LYS A 112 -29.82 13.12 8.42
N ALA A 113 -29.19 12.51 7.41
CA ALA A 113 -29.85 11.59 6.48
C ALA A 113 -30.34 10.30 7.17
N ASP A 114 -29.55 9.78 8.12
CA ASP A 114 -29.80 8.52 8.82
C ASP A 114 -30.40 8.75 10.22
N CYS A 115 -30.99 9.93 10.45
CA CYS A 115 -31.54 10.30 11.75
C CYS A 115 -32.91 9.63 11.98
N PRO A 116 -33.06 8.80 13.03
CA PRO A 116 -34.33 8.13 13.31
C PRO A 116 -35.44 9.12 13.68
N GLU A 117 -35.08 10.24 14.34
CA GLU A 117 -36.05 11.29 14.70
C GLU A 117 -36.52 12.06 13.46
N LYS A 118 -35.66 12.26 12.47
CA LYS A 118 -36.05 12.89 11.20
C LYS A 118 -36.99 11.98 10.41
N ALA A 119 -36.72 10.68 10.36
CA ALA A 119 -37.58 9.71 9.70
C ALA A 119 -38.98 9.66 10.36
N ALA A 120 -39.03 9.69 11.70
CA ALA A 120 -40.29 9.78 12.44
C ALA A 120 -41.02 11.12 12.19
N TRP A 121 -40.30 12.24 12.09
CA TRP A 121 -40.89 13.54 11.76
C TRP A 121 -41.44 13.63 10.33
N GLU A 122 -40.73 13.07 9.34
CA GLU A 122 -41.18 13.05 7.94
C GLU A 122 -42.42 12.17 7.76
N THR A 123 -42.48 11.01 8.41
CA THR A 123 -43.65 10.13 8.39
C THR A 123 -44.86 10.74 9.10
N ALA A 124 -44.66 11.51 10.18
CA ALA A 124 -45.73 12.24 10.85
C ALA A 124 -46.27 13.43 10.04
N LYS A 125 -45.43 14.05 9.19
CA LYS A 125 -45.83 15.17 8.33
C LYS A 125 -46.63 14.75 7.09
N HIS A 126 -46.48 13.50 6.65
CA HIS A 126 -47.18 12.94 5.50
C HIS A 126 -48.51 12.26 5.86
N LYS A 127 -49.03 12.48 7.07
CA LYS A 127 -50.33 12.03 7.55
C LYS A 127 -51.20 13.26 7.84
#